data_AF-A0A7X8FVA9-F1
#
_entry.id   AF-A0A7X8FVA9-F1
#
_cell.length_a   1.000
_cell.length_b   1.000
_cell.length_c   1.000
_cell.angle_alpha   90.00
_cell.angle_beta   90.00
_cell.angle_gamma   90.00
#
_symmetry.space_group_name_H-M   'P 1'
#
loop_
_entity.id
_entity.type
_entity.pdbx_description
1 polymer ?
#
loop_
_entity_poly.entity_id
_entity_poly.type
_entity_poly.pdbx_seq_one_letter_code
_entity_poly.pdbx_strand_id
1 'polypeptide(L)' 'MNKYRISTPMTVLFLGSGGQKIGQAGEFDYAGYQAIRAFSARKIKTVLVNP' A
#
# COMPACT_ATOMS: atom_id res chain seq x y z
N MET A 1 -14.99 18.96 19.32
CA MET A 1 -14.66 18.77 17.89
C MET A 1 -13.35 18.00 17.80
N ASN A 2 -13.37 16.84 17.14
CA ASN A 2 -12.34 15.80 17.25
C ASN A 2 -11.05 16.17 16.47
N LYS A 3 -9.93 16.37 17.17
CA LYS A 3 -8.63 16.83 16.63
C LYS A 3 -7.88 15.79 15.77
N TYR A 4 -8.40 14.58 15.64
CA TYR A 4 -7.73 13.46 14.95
C TYR A 4 -8.26 13.18 13.53
N ARG A 5 -8.89 14.15 12.87
CA ARG A 5 -9.36 13.96 11.49
C ARG A 5 -8.16 14.01 10.54
N ILE A 6 -7.50 12.87 10.36
CA ILE A 6 -6.48 12.69 9.33
C ILE A 6 -7.20 12.87 7.99
N SER A 7 -6.85 13.91 7.24
CA SER A 7 -7.30 14.06 5.86
C SER A 7 -6.75 12.89 5.04
N THR A 8 -7.54 12.38 4.11
CA THR A 8 -7.08 11.33 3.21
C THR A 8 -5.76 11.79 2.56
N PRO A 9 -4.66 11.05 2.73
CA PRO A 9 -3.36 11.49 2.23
C PRO A 9 -3.41 11.58 0.71
N MET A 10 -2.84 12.67 0.18
CA MET A 10 -2.80 12.89 -1.27
C MET A 10 -1.83 11.91 -1.96
N THR A 11 -0.83 11.41 -1.23
CA THR A 11 0.12 10.38 -1.68
C THR A 11 0.36 9.35 -0.57
N VAL A 12 0.39 8.06 -0.93
CA VAL A 12 0.66 6.92 -0.04
C VAL A 12 1.87 6.14 -0.54
N LEU A 13 2.83 5.86 0.35
CA LEU A 13 3.99 5.02 0.08
C LEU A 13 3.71 3.58 0.56
N PHE A 14 3.83 2.63 -0.36
CA PHE A 14 3.84 1.20 -0.11
C PHE A 14 5.29 0.71 -0.05
N LEU A 15 5.63 0.00 1.02
CA LEU A 15 6.90 -0.71 1.14
C LEU A 15 6.66 -2.18 0.80
N GLY A 16 7.50 -2.71 -0.10
CA GLY A 16 7.51 -4.10 -0.52
C GLY A 16 7.95 -5.07 0.59
N SER A 17 7.97 -6.37 0.30
CA SER A 17 8.25 -7.41 1.30
C SER A 17 9.69 -7.44 1.78
N GLY A 18 10.60 -6.80 1.04
CA GLY A 18 12.02 -7.10 1.14
C GLY A 18 12.30 -8.52 0.65
N GLY A 19 13.36 -9.15 1.17
CA GLY A 19 13.75 -10.51 0.79
C GLY A 19 12.63 -11.54 1.03
N GLN A 20 12.23 -12.25 -0.02
CA GLN A 20 11.17 -13.25 0.08
C GLN A 20 11.61 -14.45 0.91
N LYS A 21 10.76 -14.86 1.86
CA LYS A 21 10.87 -16.13 2.58
C LYS A 21 10.01 -17.18 1.88
N ILE A 22 10.41 -18.45 1.98
CA ILE A 22 9.63 -19.58 1.44
C ILE A 22 8.22 -19.53 2.03
N GLY A 23 7.20 -19.53 1.17
CA GLY A 23 5.79 -19.47 1.56
C GLY A 23 5.23 -18.09 1.88
N GLN A 24 5.89 -16.99 1.48
CA GLN A 24 5.36 -15.63 1.65
C GLN A 24 5.29 -14.80 0.36
N ALA A 25 5.83 -15.32 -0.75
CA ALA A 25 5.94 -14.60 -2.01
C ALA A 25 4.55 -14.22 -2.58
N GLY A 26 3.64 -15.19 -2.66
CA GLY A 26 2.34 -14.98 -3.29
C GLY A 26 1.39 -14.11 -2.48
N GLU A 27 1.39 -14.28 -1.16
CA GLU A 27 0.49 -13.56 -0.25
C GLU A 27 0.81 -12.07 -0.20
N PHE A 28 2.09 -11.72 -0.20
CA PHE A 28 2.52 -10.32 -0.15
C PHE A 28 2.20 -9.60 -1.47
N ASP A 29 2.52 -10.20 -2.61
CA ASP A 29 2.28 -9.60 -3.92
C ASP A 29 0.79 -9.39 -4.16
N TYR A 30 -0.05 -10.36 -3.76
CA TYR A 30 -1.50 -10.24 -3.86
C TYR A 30 -2.05 -9.13 -2.97
N ALA A 31 -1.63 -9.07 -1.70
CA ALA A 31 -2.08 -8.04 -0.77
C ALA A 31 -1.64 -6.63 -1.21
N GLY A 32 -0.40 -6.49 -1.69
CA GLY A 32 0.13 -5.24 -2.23
C GLY A 32 -0.65 -4.75 -3.45
N TYR A 33 -0.92 -5.64 -4.41
CA TYR A 33 -1.73 -5.31 -5.59
C TYR A 33 -3.15 -4.86 -5.21
N GLN A 34 -3.81 -5.58 -4.30
CA GLN A 34 -5.16 -5.24 -3.85
C GLN A 34 -5.22 -3.88 -3.15
N ALA A 35 -4.21 -3.57 -2.35
CA ALA A 35 -4.10 -2.27 -1.72
C ALA A 35 -3.92 -1.16 -2.76
N ILE A 36 -2.95 -1.29 -3.68
CA ILE A 36 -2.71 -0.29 -4.73
C ILE A 36 -3.98 -0.05 -5.57
N ARG A 37 -4.71 -1.11 -5.93
CA ARG A 37 -6.00 -0.98 -6.63
C ARG A 37 -7.04 -0.19 -5.85
N ALA A 38 -7.18 -0.44 -4.55
CA ALA A 38 -8.14 0.27 -3.70
C ALA A 38 -7.82 1.77 -3.58
N PHE A 39 -6.54 2.12 -3.49
CA PHE A 39 -6.11 3.53 -3.46
C PHE A 39 -6.25 4.21 -4.83
N SER A 40 -5.92 3.51 -5.92
CA SER A 40 -6.09 3.99 -7.29
C SER A 40 -7.56 4.28 -7.62
N ALA A 41 -8.49 3.40 -7.22
CA ALA A 41 -9.93 3.59 -7.39
C ALA A 41 -10.45 4.87 -6.69
N ARG A 42 -9.75 5.34 -5.66
CA ARG A 42 -10.05 6.59 -4.94
C ARG A 42 -9.26 7.80 -5.46
N LYS A 43 -8.54 7.66 -6.58
CA LYS A 43 -7.66 8.67 -7.17
C LYS A 43 -6.58 9.18 -6.20
N ILE A 44 -6.12 8.32 -5.30
CA ILE A 44 -5.02 8.61 -4.37
C ILE A 44 -3.71 8.22 -5.06
N LYS A 45 -2.72 9.11 -5.06
CA LYS A 45 -1.41 8.81 -5.63
C LYS A 45 -0.72 7.74 -4.78
N THR A 46 -0.20 6.70 -5.41
CA THR A 46 0.53 5.63 -4.72
C THR A 46 1.93 5.49 -5.26
N VAL A 47 2.90 5.27 -4.38
CA VAL A 47 4.29 4.95 -4.72
C VAL A 47 4.61 3.60 -4.10
N LEU A 48 5.09 2.62 -4.87
CA LEU A 48 5.57 1.34 -4.35
C LEU A 48 7.10 1.33 -4.41
N VAL A 49 7.74 0.96 -3.31
CA VAL A 49 9.19 0.71 -3.25
C VAL A 49 9.39 -0.73 -2.80
N ASN A 50 9.90 -1.57 -3.69
CA ASN A 50 10.29 -2.95 -3.42
C ASN A 50 11.71 -3.14 -3.95
N PRO A 51 12.67 -3.65 -3.14
CA PRO A 51 14.01 -3.99 -3.60
C PRO A 51 14.02 -5.18 -4.56
#